data_AF-A0A8J2MMG7-F1
#
_entry.id   AF-A0A8J2MMG7-F1
#
_cell.length_a   1.000
_cell.length_b   1.000
_cell.length_c   1.000
_cell.angle_alpha   90.00
_cell.angle_beta   90.00
_cell.angle_gamma   90.00
#
_symmetry.space_group_name_H-M   'P 1'
#
loop_
_entity.id
_entity.type
_entity.pdbx_description
1 polymer ?
#
loop_
_entity_poly.entity_id
_entity_poly.type
_entity_poly.pdbx_seq_one_letter_code
_entity_poly.pdbx_strand_id
1 'polypeptide(L)'
;MNNEEPALKKARQSILSNHVESVELQDIFRKHWSNHMSFKSDELEIISEPFRVCKISNFIKNQQFMEDLKSELSEVQSKRIMLDLYQLEQTSDLGNHLIDSIEVFHRTFRTDMVEWMQQNTSIELNSTISMTGSCYYDTDYLLCHDDNMGDRKIAFIFYLMSNWTAADGGTLDLFDTDEKGLPRKIVRSLMPEYNSLVFFEVSNHSYHQVAEITSNLSRWSINGWFHGPKIENLPPRPQIEYKWLIPMDDDQDLTAWITDTYLCPGIVAGIKEDVEKQSYAYIAQFLKAEVYEKLSKEITDDSITWNKVGPANLRNYEVADESSLPGTLKKFYKLFRSLPFFQLLKNYTELDLIPDNENMKPRMTIELQRWSKGCYTLICDNYCDEDMMKDKKEEKSVGNDDGNNGNREDDGFNDGNVLRSILKDIKPKVDKQDESEEASCSKSEDFFKRSPPLHPDSEDPDVSDIGDYLSGSSRSSEDGDDRDNVDEMDDYDDSNIEPGTLDVIMQFNTMHVSESETIDYLDPKEQESALIHIAPQDNYLCLVYKELSTCRLHKYVNHYFEGYYYNLICTYRE
;
A
#
# COMPACT_ATOMS: atom_id res chain seq x y z
N MET A 1 11.25 -70.96 -22.24
CA MET A 1 11.85 -69.72 -22.78
C MET A 1 10.73 -68.71 -22.91
N ASN A 2 10.52 -67.87 -21.89
CA ASN A 2 9.77 -66.63 -22.02
C ASN A 2 10.72 -65.56 -21.48
N ASN A 3 11.41 -64.89 -22.39
CA ASN A 3 12.14 -63.67 -22.10
C ASN A 3 11.10 -62.55 -22.04
N GLU A 4 10.79 -62.06 -20.85
CA GLU A 4 10.22 -60.71 -20.72
C GLU A 4 11.39 -59.73 -20.82
N GLU A 5 11.44 -58.99 -21.93
CA GLU A 5 12.26 -57.79 -22.06
C GLU A 5 11.83 -56.77 -21.00
N PRO A 6 12.76 -56.16 -20.25
CA PRO A 6 12.41 -55.03 -19.40
C PRO A 6 12.02 -53.86 -20.30
N ALA A 7 10.78 -53.38 -20.13
CA ALA A 7 10.30 -52.17 -20.79
C ALA A 7 11.30 -51.03 -20.61
N LEU A 8 11.87 -50.56 -21.72
CA LEU A 8 12.70 -49.36 -21.78
C LEU A 8 11.91 -48.21 -21.14
N LYS A 9 12.34 -47.76 -19.95
CA LYS A 9 11.91 -46.49 -19.37
C LYS A 9 12.18 -45.42 -20.44
N LYS A 10 11.12 -44.84 -21.04
CA LYS A 10 11.24 -43.68 -21.91
C LYS A 10 12.11 -42.66 -21.18
N ALA A 11 13.24 -42.29 -21.78
CA ALA A 11 14.10 -41.24 -21.25
C ALA A 11 13.23 -39.98 -21.07
N ARG A 12 13.20 -39.46 -19.85
CA ARG A 12 12.44 -38.26 -19.51
C ARG A 12 13.04 -37.12 -20.35
N GLN A 13 12.32 -36.64 -21.36
CA GLN A 13 12.81 -35.58 -22.22
C GLN A 13 12.64 -34.26 -21.46
N SER A 14 13.72 -33.82 -20.80
CA SER A 14 13.78 -32.51 -20.14
C SER A 14 13.37 -31.39 -21.10
N ILE A 15 12.69 -30.36 -20.63
CA ILE A 15 12.36 -29.15 -21.42
C ILE A 15 13.45 -28.08 -21.30
N LEU A 16 14.35 -28.22 -20.33
CA LEU A 16 15.44 -27.28 -20.07
C LEU A 16 16.46 -27.30 -21.21
N SER A 17 17.10 -26.17 -21.43
CA SER A 17 18.24 -26.06 -22.33
C SER A 17 19.48 -26.76 -21.79
N ASN A 18 20.27 -27.31 -22.70
CA ASN A 18 21.42 -28.15 -22.35
C ASN A 18 22.45 -27.40 -21.47
N HIS A 19 22.59 -26.08 -21.64
CA HIS A 19 23.50 -25.28 -20.81
C HIS A 19 23.05 -25.19 -19.35
N VAL A 20 21.74 -25.18 -19.08
CA VAL A 20 21.19 -25.15 -17.71
C VAL A 20 21.57 -26.41 -16.93
N GLU A 21 21.54 -27.56 -17.62
CA GLU A 21 21.91 -28.86 -17.07
C GLU A 21 23.43 -29.12 -17.09
N SER A 22 24.21 -28.28 -17.78
CA SER A 22 25.65 -28.48 -17.91
C SER A 22 26.38 -28.31 -16.56
N VAL A 23 27.38 -29.17 -16.34
CA VAL A 23 28.23 -29.07 -15.15
C VAL A 23 29.02 -27.77 -15.15
N GLU A 24 29.45 -27.29 -16.33
CA GLU A 24 30.24 -26.06 -16.44
C GLU A 24 29.44 -24.83 -15.97
N LEU A 25 28.20 -24.65 -16.44
CA LEU A 25 27.37 -23.51 -16.03
C LEU A 25 27.05 -23.57 -14.54
N GLN A 26 26.71 -24.75 -14.02
CA GLN A 26 26.43 -24.94 -12.60
C GLN A 26 27.66 -24.68 -11.71
N ASP A 27 28.86 -25.07 -12.13
CA ASP A 27 30.10 -24.77 -11.41
C ASP A 27 30.40 -23.26 -11.38
N ILE A 28 30.21 -22.57 -12.52
CA ILE A 28 30.33 -21.12 -12.59
C ILE A 28 29.31 -20.47 -11.65
N PHE A 29 28.05 -20.89 -11.72
CA PHE A 29 27.00 -20.37 -10.86
C PHE A 29 27.34 -20.56 -9.38
N ARG A 30 27.62 -21.80 -8.94
CA ARG A 30 27.95 -22.11 -7.53
C ARG A 30 29.11 -21.27 -7.04
N LYS A 31 30.17 -21.14 -7.83
CA LYS A 31 31.36 -20.35 -7.49
C LYS A 31 30.97 -18.89 -7.26
N HIS A 32 30.21 -18.29 -8.16
CA HIS A 32 29.87 -16.87 -8.07
C HIS A 32 28.80 -16.58 -7.00
N TRP A 33 27.79 -17.44 -6.89
CA TRP A 33 26.70 -17.33 -5.92
C TRP A 33 27.18 -17.46 -4.48
N SER A 34 28.03 -18.46 -4.18
CA SER A 34 28.57 -18.67 -2.83
C SER A 34 29.58 -17.61 -2.40
N ASN A 35 30.39 -17.10 -3.34
CA ASN A 35 31.38 -16.05 -3.05
C ASN A 35 30.82 -14.63 -3.14
N HIS A 36 29.52 -14.46 -3.37
CA HIS A 36 28.87 -13.14 -3.50
C HIS A 36 29.54 -12.28 -4.60
N MET A 37 29.86 -12.90 -5.73
CA MET A 37 30.55 -12.26 -6.85
C MET A 37 29.63 -12.15 -8.06
N SER A 38 29.46 -10.95 -8.58
CA SER A 38 28.76 -10.74 -9.85
C SER A 38 29.47 -11.46 -11.02
N PHE A 39 28.70 -11.90 -12.01
CA PHE A 39 29.15 -12.56 -13.23
C PHE A 39 28.21 -12.25 -14.39
N LYS A 40 28.73 -12.20 -15.62
CA LYS A 40 27.88 -12.04 -16.81
C LYS A 40 28.49 -12.74 -18.02
N SER A 41 27.71 -13.59 -18.67
CA SER A 41 27.91 -14.15 -20.00
C SER A 41 26.62 -14.02 -20.83
N ASP A 42 26.58 -14.60 -22.02
CA ASP A 42 25.38 -14.58 -22.87
C ASP A 42 24.23 -15.41 -22.29
N GLU A 43 24.53 -16.51 -21.57
CA GLU A 43 23.53 -17.39 -20.98
C GLU A 43 23.23 -17.16 -19.49
N LEU A 44 24.12 -16.47 -18.76
CA LEU A 44 24.07 -16.35 -17.30
C LEU A 44 24.48 -14.95 -16.82
N GLU A 45 23.64 -14.30 -16.04
CA GLU A 45 23.97 -13.08 -15.29
C GLU A 45 23.71 -13.31 -13.80
N ILE A 46 24.72 -13.09 -12.96
CA ILE A 46 24.64 -13.12 -11.50
C ILE A 46 24.95 -11.72 -11.01
N ILE A 47 24.03 -11.18 -10.23
CA ILE A 47 24.11 -9.87 -9.59
C ILE A 47 24.27 -10.13 -8.11
N SER A 48 25.33 -9.62 -7.51
CA SER A 48 25.61 -9.80 -6.07
C SER A 48 25.04 -8.68 -5.20
N GLU A 49 24.74 -7.52 -5.80
CA GLU A 49 24.30 -6.29 -5.12
C GLU A 49 23.07 -5.70 -5.84
N PRO A 50 22.04 -5.20 -5.14
CA PRO A 50 21.95 -5.02 -3.68
C PRO A 50 21.65 -6.32 -2.91
N PHE A 51 21.23 -7.37 -3.62
CA PHE A 51 21.11 -8.74 -3.12
C PHE A 51 21.32 -9.71 -4.27
N ARG A 52 21.42 -11.01 -3.96
CA ARG A 52 21.76 -12.04 -4.94
C ARG A 52 20.59 -12.31 -5.89
N VAL A 53 20.77 -11.94 -7.15
CA VAL A 53 19.85 -12.23 -8.26
C VAL A 53 20.58 -12.98 -9.35
N CYS A 54 19.93 -13.97 -9.94
CA CYS A 54 20.43 -14.70 -11.10
C CYS A 54 19.43 -14.61 -12.25
N LYS A 55 19.95 -14.47 -13.46
CA LYS A 55 19.22 -14.59 -14.71
C LYS A 55 19.86 -15.66 -15.57
N ILE A 56 19.06 -16.59 -16.05
CA ILE A 56 19.44 -17.61 -17.03
C ILE A 56 18.67 -17.33 -18.31
N SER A 57 19.38 -17.00 -19.39
CA SER A 57 18.81 -16.76 -20.71
C SER A 57 18.63 -18.06 -21.50
N ASN A 58 17.67 -18.07 -22.43
CA ASN A 58 17.32 -19.25 -23.24
C ASN A 58 17.02 -20.50 -22.39
N PHE A 59 16.24 -20.33 -21.32
CA PHE A 59 16.03 -21.34 -20.28
C PHE A 59 15.37 -22.63 -20.79
N ILE A 60 14.38 -22.52 -21.68
CA ILE A 60 13.68 -23.64 -22.33
C ILE A 60 14.21 -23.83 -23.75
N LYS A 61 14.49 -25.07 -24.16
CA LYS A 61 15.12 -25.35 -25.47
C LYS A 61 14.17 -25.34 -26.66
N ASN A 62 12.89 -25.65 -26.42
CA ASN A 62 11.93 -25.88 -27.49
C ASN A 62 11.05 -24.63 -27.67
N GLN A 63 11.19 -23.98 -28.82
CA GLN A 63 10.42 -22.79 -29.16
C GLN A 63 8.91 -23.06 -29.29
N GLN A 64 8.51 -24.22 -29.83
CA GLN A 64 7.11 -24.61 -29.92
C GLN A 64 6.50 -24.77 -28.53
N PHE A 65 7.23 -25.39 -27.59
CA PHE A 65 6.78 -25.50 -26.20
C PHE A 65 6.57 -24.13 -25.55
N MET A 66 7.41 -23.14 -25.85
CA MET A 66 7.23 -21.77 -25.35
C MET A 66 5.95 -21.11 -25.88
N GLU A 67 5.63 -21.35 -27.15
CA GLU A 67 4.42 -20.84 -27.81
C GLU A 67 3.17 -21.53 -27.25
N ASP A 68 3.21 -22.85 -27.11
CA ASP A 68 2.14 -23.66 -26.53
C ASP A 68 1.87 -23.26 -25.07
N LEU A 69 2.92 -23.14 -24.24
CA LEU A 69 2.82 -22.71 -22.85
C LEU A 69 2.18 -21.32 -22.72
N LYS A 70 2.56 -20.36 -23.58
CA LYS A 70 1.95 -19.03 -23.57
C LYS A 70 0.49 -19.06 -24.01
N SER A 71 0.17 -19.86 -25.03
CA SER A 71 -1.21 -20.03 -25.51
C SER A 71 -2.10 -20.61 -24.41
N GLU A 72 -1.67 -21.70 -23.79
CA GLU A 72 -2.37 -22.35 -22.68
C GLU A 72 -2.55 -21.40 -21.49
N LEU A 73 -1.50 -20.65 -21.13
CA LEU A 73 -1.56 -19.67 -20.03
C LEU A 73 -2.64 -18.59 -20.27
N SER A 74 -2.81 -18.16 -21.52
CA SER A 74 -3.83 -17.16 -21.88
C SER A 74 -5.27 -17.68 -21.82
N GLU A 75 -5.45 -19.01 -21.76
CA GLU A 75 -6.76 -19.65 -21.63
C GLU A 75 -7.13 -19.95 -20.16
N VAL A 76 -6.17 -19.89 -19.24
CA VAL A 76 -6.42 -20.04 -17.80
C VAL A 76 -7.22 -18.85 -17.29
N GLN A 77 -8.25 -19.13 -16.49
CA GLN A 77 -9.07 -18.08 -15.90
C GLN A 77 -8.20 -17.15 -15.02
N SER A 78 -8.20 -15.87 -15.37
CA SER A 78 -7.53 -14.81 -14.62
C SER A 78 -8.53 -13.86 -13.97
N LYS A 79 -8.04 -13.13 -12.97
CA LYS A 79 -8.74 -12.02 -12.33
C LYS A 79 -7.91 -10.76 -12.47
N ARG A 80 -8.55 -9.66 -12.84
CA ARG A 80 -7.96 -8.32 -12.74
C ARG A 80 -7.92 -7.94 -11.26
N ILE A 81 -6.73 -7.64 -10.75
CA ILE A 81 -6.53 -7.20 -9.37
C ILE A 81 -6.00 -5.77 -9.41
N MET A 82 -6.56 -4.90 -8.57
CA MET A 82 -6.14 -3.51 -8.41
C MET A 82 -6.12 -3.19 -6.92
N LEU A 83 -4.93 -3.19 -6.34
CA LEU A 83 -4.65 -2.80 -4.96
C LEU A 83 -3.70 -1.60 -4.97
N ASP A 84 -3.41 -1.06 -3.79
CA ASP A 84 -2.40 -0.02 -3.61
C ASP A 84 -1.02 -0.49 -4.09
N LEU A 85 -0.62 -1.71 -3.70
CA LEU A 85 0.70 -2.27 -4.02
C LEU A 85 0.85 -2.61 -5.52
N TYR A 86 -0.21 -3.06 -6.17
CA TYR A 86 -0.12 -3.54 -7.56
C TYR A 86 -1.44 -3.50 -8.31
N GLN A 87 -1.32 -3.42 -9.63
CA GLN A 87 -2.42 -3.71 -10.55
C GLN A 87 -1.93 -4.57 -11.71
N LEU A 88 -2.60 -5.71 -11.92
CA LEU A 88 -2.28 -6.67 -12.99
C LEU A 88 -3.44 -7.67 -13.18
N GLU A 89 -3.40 -8.46 -14.25
CA GLU A 89 -4.18 -9.69 -14.35
C GLU A 89 -3.38 -10.89 -13.87
N GLN A 90 -3.97 -11.68 -12.98
CA GLN A 90 -3.33 -12.86 -12.39
C GLN A 90 -4.22 -14.10 -12.51
N THR A 91 -3.64 -15.25 -12.79
CA THR A 91 -4.34 -16.55 -12.74
C THR A 91 -4.48 -17.03 -11.29
N SER A 92 -5.35 -18.01 -11.06
CA SER A 92 -5.21 -18.92 -9.92
C SER A 92 -3.84 -19.63 -9.95
N ASP A 93 -3.46 -20.26 -8.84
CA ASP A 93 -2.25 -21.09 -8.81
C ASP A 93 -2.31 -22.18 -9.90
N LEU A 94 -1.28 -22.24 -10.73
CA LEU A 94 -1.18 -23.14 -11.88
C LEU A 94 -1.06 -24.61 -11.46
N GLY A 95 -0.71 -24.88 -10.20
CA GLY A 95 -0.82 -26.21 -9.58
C GLY A 95 -2.24 -26.76 -9.58
N ASN A 96 -3.26 -25.90 -9.71
CA ASN A 96 -4.67 -26.29 -9.87
C ASN A 96 -5.08 -26.50 -11.34
N HIS A 97 -4.22 -26.16 -12.31
CA HIS A 97 -4.50 -26.18 -13.74
C HIS A 97 -3.44 -26.98 -14.52
N LEU A 98 -3.24 -28.23 -14.13
CA LEU A 98 -2.21 -29.11 -14.69
C LEU A 98 -2.66 -29.79 -15.99
N ILE A 99 -2.56 -29.06 -17.11
CA ILE A 99 -2.81 -29.57 -18.47
C ILE A 99 -1.59 -29.33 -19.36
N ASP A 100 -1.38 -30.23 -20.32
CA ASP A 100 -0.44 -30.08 -21.45
C ASP A 100 0.94 -29.46 -21.09
N SER A 101 1.28 -28.29 -21.63
CA SER A 101 2.57 -27.62 -21.41
C SER A 101 2.69 -27.05 -20.00
N ILE A 102 1.58 -26.57 -19.40
CA ILE A 102 1.55 -26.11 -18.00
C ILE A 102 1.90 -27.27 -17.04
N GLU A 103 1.34 -28.47 -17.22
CA GLU A 103 1.67 -29.65 -16.40
C GLU A 103 3.17 -29.97 -16.50
N VAL A 104 3.72 -29.96 -17.72
CA VAL A 104 5.14 -30.25 -17.95
C VAL A 104 6.03 -29.18 -17.30
N PHE A 105 5.71 -27.90 -17.45
CA PHE A 105 6.47 -26.80 -16.86
C PHE A 105 6.42 -26.84 -15.32
N HIS A 106 5.23 -26.95 -14.74
CA HIS A 106 5.04 -27.05 -13.29
C HIS A 106 5.78 -28.26 -12.71
N ARG A 107 5.68 -29.44 -13.36
CA ARG A 107 6.42 -30.64 -12.95
C ARG A 107 7.93 -30.45 -13.01
N THR A 108 8.45 -29.82 -14.07
CA THR A 108 9.89 -29.52 -14.18
C THR A 108 10.36 -28.60 -13.06
N PHE A 109 9.55 -27.61 -12.65
CA PHE A 109 9.88 -26.78 -11.49
C PHE A 109 9.88 -27.61 -10.20
N ARG A 110 8.84 -28.42 -9.98
CA ARG A 110 8.67 -29.23 -8.76
C ARG A 110 9.70 -30.35 -8.60
N THR A 111 10.29 -30.83 -9.70
CA THR A 111 11.33 -31.88 -9.64
C THR A 111 12.70 -31.33 -9.97
N ASP A 112 12.93 -30.99 -11.24
CA ASP A 112 14.27 -30.76 -11.77
C ASP A 112 14.85 -29.45 -11.23
N MET A 113 14.02 -28.40 -11.12
CA MET A 113 14.47 -27.12 -10.57
C MET A 113 14.59 -27.10 -9.05
N VAL A 114 13.75 -27.82 -8.29
CA VAL A 114 13.98 -27.97 -6.84
C VAL A 114 15.35 -28.57 -6.59
N GLU A 115 15.69 -29.67 -7.28
CA GLU A 115 17.01 -30.31 -7.16
C GLU A 115 18.14 -29.34 -7.58
N TRP A 116 17.98 -28.69 -8.73
CA TRP A 116 18.94 -27.70 -9.22
C TRP A 116 19.16 -26.58 -8.21
N MET A 117 18.09 -25.99 -7.65
CA MET A 117 18.17 -24.89 -6.70
C MET A 117 18.85 -25.32 -5.40
N GLN A 118 18.49 -26.46 -4.82
CA GLN A 118 19.12 -26.95 -3.58
C GLN A 118 20.61 -27.20 -3.77
N GLN A 119 20.99 -27.88 -4.86
CA GLN A 119 22.39 -28.21 -5.14
C GLN A 119 23.24 -26.96 -5.42
N ASN A 120 22.67 -25.96 -6.07
CA ASN A 120 23.43 -24.81 -6.56
C ASN A 120 23.42 -23.61 -5.61
N THR A 121 22.35 -23.40 -4.85
CA THR A 121 22.24 -22.28 -3.90
C THR A 121 22.57 -22.66 -2.47
N SER A 122 22.56 -23.96 -2.13
CA SER A 122 22.62 -24.48 -0.76
C SER A 122 21.47 -24.04 0.16
N ILE A 123 20.34 -23.61 -0.43
CA ILE A 123 19.11 -23.27 0.28
C ILE A 123 18.25 -24.53 0.43
N GLU A 124 17.77 -24.77 1.65
CA GLU A 124 16.87 -25.90 1.93
C GLU A 124 15.44 -25.61 1.44
N LEU A 125 14.89 -26.54 0.66
CA LEU A 125 13.56 -26.46 0.05
C LEU A 125 12.73 -27.70 0.43
N ASN A 126 11.41 -27.55 0.50
CA ASN A 126 10.47 -28.62 0.88
C ASN A 126 9.67 -29.19 -0.30
N SER A 127 10.08 -28.89 -1.55
CA SER A 127 9.42 -29.26 -2.81
C SER A 127 8.03 -28.64 -3.05
N THR A 128 7.51 -27.83 -2.13
CA THR A 128 6.33 -27.00 -2.37
C THR A 128 6.72 -25.81 -3.26
N ILE A 129 5.86 -25.52 -4.22
CA ILE A 129 6.00 -24.41 -5.16
C ILE A 129 4.62 -23.78 -5.29
N SER A 130 4.54 -22.47 -5.11
CA SER A 130 3.44 -21.65 -5.60
C SER A 130 3.84 -21.08 -6.95
N MET A 131 2.93 -21.11 -7.94
CA MET A 131 3.23 -20.71 -9.31
C MET A 131 1.99 -20.08 -9.95
N THR A 132 2.08 -18.81 -10.35
CA THR A 132 0.98 -18.07 -10.99
C THR A 132 1.40 -17.48 -12.33
N GLY A 133 0.43 -17.33 -13.23
CA GLY A 133 0.55 -16.51 -14.42
C GLY A 133 0.22 -15.06 -14.11
N SER A 134 1.04 -14.14 -14.59
CA SER A 134 0.80 -12.70 -14.49
C SER A 134 0.86 -12.04 -15.87
N CYS A 135 -0.10 -11.15 -16.15
CA CYS A 135 -0.15 -10.29 -17.32
C CYS A 135 -0.26 -8.84 -16.87
N TYR A 136 0.69 -8.00 -17.28
CA TYR A 136 0.67 -6.55 -17.06
C TYR A 136 0.37 -5.85 -18.39
N TYR A 137 -0.64 -5.00 -18.41
CA TYR A 137 -1.02 -4.11 -19.50
C TYR A 137 -0.50 -2.70 -19.25
N ASP A 138 -0.77 -1.80 -20.20
CA ASP A 138 -0.51 -0.38 -20.05
C ASP A 138 -0.95 0.17 -18.68
N THR A 139 -0.11 0.99 -18.05
CA THR A 139 -0.20 1.51 -16.67
C THR A 139 -0.01 0.51 -15.53
N ASP A 140 0.05 -0.79 -15.80
CA ASP A 140 0.20 -1.80 -14.74
C ASP A 140 1.57 -1.77 -14.08
N TYR A 141 1.62 -2.14 -12.80
CA TYR A 141 2.83 -2.13 -11.98
C TYR A 141 2.69 -3.09 -10.79
N LEU A 142 3.82 -3.35 -10.13
CA LEU A 142 3.88 -3.95 -8.78
C LEU A 142 4.97 -3.20 -8.02
N LEU A 143 4.59 -2.40 -7.02
CA LEU A 143 5.49 -1.47 -6.32
C LEU A 143 6.44 -2.19 -5.35
N CYS A 144 7.32 -1.42 -4.70
CA CYS A 144 8.42 -1.94 -3.88
C CYS A 144 7.95 -2.86 -2.73
N HIS A 145 8.39 -4.11 -2.75
CA HIS A 145 8.12 -5.16 -1.74
C HIS A 145 9.31 -6.14 -1.65
N ASP A 146 9.34 -7.05 -0.66
CA ASP A 146 10.50 -7.93 -0.39
C ASP A 146 10.26 -9.44 -0.54
N ASP A 147 9.01 -9.85 -0.77
CA ASP A 147 8.55 -11.25 -0.82
C ASP A 147 8.75 -12.06 0.46
N ASN A 148 9.11 -11.42 1.57
CA ASN A 148 9.51 -12.09 2.79
C ASN A 148 8.30 -12.60 3.60
N MET A 149 7.72 -13.70 3.12
CA MET A 149 6.69 -14.49 3.80
C MET A 149 7.34 -15.79 4.28
N GLY A 150 7.24 -16.11 5.58
CA GLY A 150 8.21 -16.93 6.32
C GLY A 150 8.67 -18.29 5.75
N ASP A 151 7.94 -18.91 4.83
CA ASP A 151 8.30 -20.15 4.15
C ASP A 151 8.85 -19.98 2.72
N ARG A 152 8.71 -18.81 2.10
CA ARG A 152 9.30 -18.46 0.80
C ARG A 152 10.82 -18.34 0.92
N LYS A 153 11.55 -19.01 0.03
CA LYS A 153 13.03 -19.02 0.05
C LYS A 153 13.67 -18.50 -1.23
N ILE A 154 13.10 -18.83 -2.39
CA ILE A 154 13.61 -18.38 -3.68
C ILE A 154 12.43 -17.94 -4.52
N ALA A 155 12.37 -16.65 -4.84
CA ALA A 155 11.40 -16.11 -5.80
C ALA A 155 11.92 -16.35 -7.22
N PHE A 156 11.02 -16.60 -8.17
CA PHE A 156 11.37 -16.73 -9.57
C PHE A 156 10.36 -16.04 -10.48
N ILE A 157 10.84 -15.63 -11.65
CA ILE A 157 10.05 -15.01 -12.72
C ILE A 157 10.54 -15.56 -14.05
N PHE A 158 9.64 -16.13 -14.83
CA PHE A 158 9.87 -16.66 -16.16
C PHE A 158 9.12 -15.84 -17.20
N TYR A 159 9.85 -15.26 -18.17
CA TYR A 159 9.31 -14.29 -19.11
C TYR A 159 8.89 -14.90 -20.45
N LEU A 160 7.67 -14.59 -20.91
CA LEU A 160 7.00 -15.20 -22.08
C LEU A 160 6.73 -14.23 -23.24
N MET A 161 7.16 -12.97 -23.13
CA MET A 161 6.99 -11.94 -24.16
C MET A 161 8.25 -11.76 -25.00
N SER A 162 8.08 -11.57 -26.31
CA SER A 162 9.16 -11.26 -27.26
C SER A 162 9.08 -9.79 -27.69
N ASN A 163 10.18 -9.28 -28.26
CA ASN A 163 10.29 -7.89 -28.76
C ASN A 163 10.07 -6.79 -27.70
N TRP A 164 10.39 -7.06 -26.44
CA TRP A 164 10.29 -6.08 -25.36
C TRP A 164 11.49 -5.13 -25.35
N THR A 165 11.25 -3.84 -25.18
CA THR A 165 12.28 -2.79 -25.18
C THR A 165 12.20 -1.93 -23.93
N ALA A 166 13.23 -1.10 -23.70
CA ALA A 166 13.24 -0.19 -22.56
C ALA A 166 12.09 0.84 -22.58
N ALA A 167 11.53 1.14 -23.77
CA ALA A 167 10.41 2.06 -23.91
C ALA A 167 9.06 1.45 -23.50
N ASP A 168 8.99 0.12 -23.32
CA ASP A 168 7.77 -0.58 -22.89
C ASP A 168 7.63 -0.60 -21.36
N GLY A 169 8.68 -0.21 -20.61
CA GLY A 169 8.71 -0.29 -19.15
C GLY A 169 8.80 -1.73 -18.63
N GLY A 170 8.19 -2.03 -17.48
CA GLY A 170 8.09 -3.40 -16.97
C GLY A 170 9.39 -4.05 -16.47
N THR A 171 10.41 -3.24 -16.14
CA THR A 171 11.67 -3.73 -15.58
C THR A 171 11.47 -4.33 -14.19
N LEU A 172 12.25 -5.35 -13.87
CA LEU A 172 12.45 -5.76 -12.48
C LEU A 172 13.49 -4.83 -11.86
N ASP A 173 13.04 -3.89 -11.05
CA ASP A 173 13.91 -2.93 -10.38
C ASP A 173 14.29 -3.45 -8.99
N LEU A 174 15.56 -3.30 -8.61
CA LEU A 174 16.11 -3.71 -7.32
C LEU A 174 16.50 -2.49 -6.51
N PHE A 175 16.11 -2.46 -5.23
CA PHE A 175 16.39 -1.36 -4.31
C PHE A 175 17.59 -1.64 -3.42
N ASP A 176 18.38 -0.60 -3.17
CA ASP A 176 19.28 -0.62 -2.02
C ASP A 176 18.52 -0.33 -0.71
N THR A 177 19.16 -0.64 0.41
CA THR A 177 18.63 -0.35 1.74
C THR A 177 19.47 0.70 2.46
N ASP A 178 18.84 1.42 3.39
CA ASP A 178 19.53 2.28 4.35
C ASP A 178 20.15 1.48 5.51
N GLU A 179 20.71 2.19 6.49
CA GLU A 179 21.32 1.60 7.70
C GLU A 179 20.32 0.85 8.59
N LYS A 180 19.01 1.14 8.46
CA LYS A 180 17.92 0.46 9.17
C LYS A 180 17.36 -0.72 8.36
N GLY A 181 17.86 -0.99 7.15
CA GLY A 181 17.39 -2.07 6.29
C GLY A 181 16.12 -1.71 5.48
N LEU A 182 15.75 -0.43 5.41
CA LEU A 182 14.56 0.03 4.67
C LEU A 182 14.94 0.40 3.23
N PRO A 183 14.08 0.12 2.23
CA PRO A 183 14.39 0.35 0.82
C PRO A 183 14.43 1.84 0.50
N ARG A 184 15.50 2.27 -0.18
CA ARG A 184 15.75 3.68 -0.47
C ARG A 184 15.55 4.03 -1.93
N LYS A 185 16.40 3.51 -2.83
CA LYS A 185 16.30 3.84 -4.27
C LYS A 185 16.64 2.65 -5.15
N ILE A 186 16.11 2.70 -6.36
CA ILE A 186 16.46 1.75 -7.42
C ILE A 186 17.94 1.93 -7.75
N VAL A 187 18.70 0.84 -7.65
CA VAL A 187 20.15 0.79 -7.99
C VAL A 187 20.44 -0.13 -9.17
N ARG A 188 19.48 -0.97 -9.55
CA ARG A 188 19.57 -1.90 -10.68
C ARG A 188 18.20 -2.11 -11.29
N SER A 189 18.14 -2.23 -12.61
CA SER A 189 16.92 -2.56 -13.36
C SER A 189 17.23 -3.65 -14.37
N LEU A 190 16.47 -4.75 -14.33
CA LEU A 190 16.60 -5.85 -15.26
C LEU A 190 15.47 -5.79 -16.27
N MET A 191 15.83 -5.72 -17.55
CA MET A 191 14.87 -5.84 -18.65
C MET A 191 14.32 -7.27 -18.70
N PRO A 192 12.99 -7.45 -18.78
CA PRO A 192 12.43 -8.76 -19.07
C PRO A 192 12.91 -9.23 -20.44
N GLU A 193 13.39 -10.46 -20.50
CA GLU A 193 13.90 -11.07 -21.73
C GLU A 193 13.14 -12.35 -22.01
N TYR A 194 12.68 -12.50 -23.25
CA TYR A 194 11.98 -13.69 -23.70
C TYR A 194 12.76 -14.97 -23.36
N ASN A 195 12.06 -15.99 -22.84
CA ASN A 195 12.66 -17.27 -22.50
C ASN A 195 13.84 -17.15 -21.51
N SER A 196 13.75 -16.22 -20.56
CA SER A 196 14.69 -16.12 -19.45
C SER A 196 14.01 -16.39 -18.12
N LEU A 197 14.74 -17.07 -17.25
CA LEU A 197 14.38 -17.28 -15.85
C LEU A 197 15.21 -16.31 -15.00
N VAL A 198 14.55 -15.45 -14.24
CA VAL A 198 15.17 -14.67 -13.16
C VAL A 198 14.77 -15.28 -11.83
N PHE A 199 15.70 -15.41 -10.90
CA PHE A 199 15.41 -15.83 -9.54
C PHE A 199 16.34 -15.17 -8.53
N PHE A 200 15.88 -15.06 -7.29
CA PHE A 200 16.64 -14.47 -6.20
C PHE A 200 16.25 -15.09 -4.86
N GLU A 201 17.16 -15.02 -3.90
CA GLU A 201 16.89 -15.43 -2.53
C GLU A 201 15.96 -14.41 -1.86
N VAL A 202 14.90 -14.93 -1.25
CA VAL A 202 13.97 -14.14 -0.45
C VAL A 202 14.62 -13.83 0.89
N SER A 203 14.66 -12.55 1.25
CA SER A 203 15.23 -12.06 2.50
C SER A 203 14.52 -10.77 2.94
N ASN A 204 14.86 -10.28 4.12
CA ASN A 204 14.35 -8.99 4.61
C ASN A 204 14.95 -7.75 3.90
N HIS A 205 15.78 -7.95 2.87
CA HIS A 205 16.38 -6.88 2.07
C HIS A 205 16.22 -7.11 0.55
N SER A 206 15.48 -8.13 0.12
CA SER A 206 15.24 -8.42 -1.31
C SER A 206 14.19 -7.49 -1.93
N TYR A 207 14.30 -6.19 -1.66
CA TYR A 207 13.33 -5.19 -2.11
C TYR A 207 13.39 -4.99 -3.61
N HIS A 208 12.25 -5.17 -4.27
CA HIS A 208 12.12 -5.08 -5.71
C HIS A 208 10.73 -4.61 -6.12
N GLN A 209 10.59 -4.22 -7.38
CA GLN A 209 9.31 -3.86 -8.00
C GLN A 209 9.28 -4.29 -9.47
N VAL A 210 8.09 -4.36 -10.05
CA VAL A 210 7.88 -4.33 -11.50
C VAL A 210 7.52 -2.89 -11.88
N ALA A 211 8.42 -2.23 -12.61
CA ALA A 211 8.17 -0.88 -13.11
C ALA A 211 6.92 -0.83 -13.99
N GLU A 212 6.30 0.34 -14.03
CA GLU A 212 5.11 0.60 -14.85
C GLU A 212 5.30 0.16 -16.30
N ILE A 213 4.26 -0.47 -16.88
CA ILE A 213 4.17 -0.69 -18.32
C ILE A 213 3.72 0.61 -18.99
N THR A 214 4.46 1.03 -20.01
CA THR A 214 4.23 2.33 -20.69
C THR A 214 3.94 2.15 -22.18
N SER A 215 3.46 0.96 -22.56
CA SER A 215 3.07 0.63 -23.92
C SER A 215 1.82 -0.23 -23.96
N ASN A 216 1.20 -0.31 -25.14
CA ASN A 216 0.00 -1.12 -25.38
C ASN A 216 0.31 -2.63 -25.52
N LEU A 217 1.54 -3.08 -25.20
CA LEU A 217 1.91 -4.49 -25.21
C LEU A 217 1.59 -5.14 -23.88
N SER A 218 1.38 -6.46 -23.89
CA SER A 218 1.15 -7.25 -22.69
C SER A 218 2.42 -7.94 -22.21
N ARG A 219 2.82 -7.67 -20.96
CA ARG A 219 3.97 -8.28 -20.30
C ARG A 219 3.53 -9.58 -19.61
N TRP A 220 3.81 -10.71 -20.25
CA TRP A 220 3.48 -12.04 -19.72
C TRP A 220 4.65 -12.68 -18.95
N SER A 221 4.37 -13.18 -17.75
CA SER A 221 5.30 -13.99 -16.97
C SER A 221 4.60 -15.12 -16.22
N ILE A 222 5.35 -16.17 -15.91
CA ILE A 222 5.01 -17.13 -14.85
C ILE A 222 5.96 -16.83 -13.69
N ASN A 223 5.42 -16.59 -12.50
CA ASN A 223 6.21 -16.23 -11.32
C ASN A 223 5.75 -17.04 -10.11
N GLY A 224 6.57 -17.06 -9.07
CA GLY A 224 6.25 -17.82 -7.87
C GLY A 224 7.44 -17.99 -6.95
N TRP A 225 7.30 -18.93 -6.01
CA TRP A 225 8.32 -19.19 -5.00
C TRP A 225 8.61 -20.69 -4.87
N PHE A 226 9.88 -21.00 -4.64
CA PHE A 226 10.26 -22.27 -4.01
C PHE A 226 10.20 -22.09 -2.49
N HIS A 227 9.48 -23.00 -1.83
CA HIS A 227 9.26 -22.95 -0.39
C HIS A 227 10.26 -23.84 0.34
N GLY A 228 10.49 -23.53 1.61
CA GLY A 228 11.36 -24.27 2.50
C GLY A 228 10.80 -24.31 3.93
N PRO A 229 11.65 -24.65 4.92
CA PRO A 229 11.25 -24.64 6.32
C PRO A 229 10.70 -23.26 6.73
N LYS A 230 9.51 -23.25 7.34
CA LYS A 230 8.85 -22.03 7.81
C LYS A 230 9.65 -21.41 8.96
N ILE A 231 9.86 -20.10 8.89
CA ILE A 231 10.42 -19.30 9.98
C ILE A 231 9.25 -18.76 10.79
N GLU A 232 9.10 -19.21 12.04
CA GLU A 232 7.95 -18.83 12.89
C GLU A 232 8.03 -17.39 13.42
N ASN A 233 9.24 -16.86 13.65
CA ASN A 233 9.45 -15.53 14.23
C ASN A 233 10.31 -14.67 13.31
N LEU A 234 9.69 -14.06 12.30
CA LEU A 234 10.35 -13.03 11.50
C LEU A 234 10.61 -11.80 12.37
N PRO A 235 11.75 -11.10 12.22
CA PRO A 235 12.00 -9.87 12.95
C PRO A 235 10.94 -8.80 12.57
N PRO A 236 10.50 -7.97 13.52
CA PRO A 236 9.56 -6.91 13.22
C PRO A 236 10.17 -5.92 12.23
N ARG A 237 9.34 -5.37 11.33
CA ARG A 237 9.79 -4.34 10.39
C ARG A 237 10.21 -3.08 11.17
N PRO A 238 11.28 -2.38 10.76
CA PRO A 238 11.69 -1.13 11.38
C PRO A 238 10.56 -0.09 11.39
N GLN A 239 10.38 0.61 12.51
CA GLN A 239 9.39 1.69 12.62
C GLN A 239 9.89 2.99 11.98
N ILE A 240 8.98 3.72 11.33
CA ILE A 240 9.25 5.10 10.91
C ILE A 240 9.03 6.01 12.11
N GLU A 241 10.03 6.84 12.39
CA GLU A 241 9.92 7.91 13.39
C GLU A 241 9.42 9.19 12.71
N TYR A 242 8.33 9.76 13.22
CA TYR A 242 7.82 11.05 12.77
C TYR A 242 8.34 12.19 13.63
N LYS A 243 8.75 13.28 12.99
CA LYS A 243 9.11 14.51 13.68
C LYS A 243 7.86 15.34 13.96
N TRP A 244 7.32 15.18 15.16
CA TRP A 244 6.22 15.99 15.66
C TRP A 244 6.69 17.40 16.04
N LEU A 245 5.93 18.40 15.60
CA LEU A 245 6.15 19.82 15.87
C LEU A 245 5.11 20.32 16.88
N ILE A 246 5.51 21.27 17.72
CA ILE A 246 4.60 21.99 18.62
C ILE A 246 4.05 23.26 17.93
N PRO A 247 2.87 23.75 18.34
CA PRO A 247 2.34 25.03 17.90
C PRO A 247 3.35 26.16 18.13
N MET A 248 3.43 27.07 17.17
CA MET A 248 4.20 28.30 17.30
C MET A 248 3.35 29.39 17.95
N ASP A 249 3.89 29.99 19.01
CA ASP A 249 3.37 31.22 19.60
C ASP A 249 3.68 32.41 18.66
N ASP A 250 2.93 32.48 17.57
CA ASP A 250 3.04 33.47 16.50
C ASP A 250 1.64 34.05 16.23
N ASP A 251 1.52 35.37 16.40
CA ASP A 251 0.26 36.12 16.28
C ASP A 251 -0.06 36.38 14.80
N GLN A 252 -0.39 35.31 14.08
CA GLN A 252 -0.80 35.37 12.68
C GLN A 252 -2.25 35.86 12.56
N ASP A 253 -2.45 36.94 11.80
CA ASP A 253 -3.79 37.44 11.47
C ASP A 253 -4.46 36.56 10.40
N LEU A 254 -5.37 35.68 10.84
CA LEU A 254 -6.13 34.79 9.97
C LEU A 254 -6.94 35.53 8.89
N THR A 255 -7.39 36.76 9.17
CA THR A 255 -8.20 37.55 8.23
C THR A 255 -7.40 38.02 7.02
N ALA A 256 -6.07 37.99 7.09
CA ALA A 256 -5.22 38.27 5.93
C ALA A 256 -5.14 37.11 4.93
N TRP A 257 -5.56 35.90 5.32
CA TRP A 257 -5.39 34.67 4.55
C TRP A 257 -6.71 34.01 4.16
N ILE A 258 -7.61 33.88 5.12
CA ILE A 258 -8.82 33.05 5.06
C ILE A 258 -10.00 33.90 4.61
N THR A 259 -10.88 33.35 3.77
CA THR A 259 -12.14 33.97 3.39
C THR A 259 -12.98 34.27 4.62
N ASP A 260 -13.37 35.53 4.82
CA ASP A 260 -13.95 36.04 6.07
C ASP A 260 -15.16 35.23 6.58
N THR A 261 -15.96 34.67 5.65
CA THR A 261 -17.10 33.79 5.96
C THR A 261 -16.72 32.61 6.86
N TYR A 262 -15.53 32.04 6.70
CA TYR A 262 -15.07 30.88 7.47
C TYR A 262 -14.57 31.23 8.88
N LEU A 263 -14.52 32.52 9.22
CA LEU A 263 -14.24 33.02 10.56
C LEU A 263 -15.52 33.45 11.29
N CYS A 264 -16.67 33.45 10.61
CA CYS A 264 -17.96 33.80 11.20
C CYS A 264 -18.47 32.68 12.12
N PRO A 265 -18.90 32.97 13.37
CA PRO A 265 -19.31 31.94 14.33
C PRO A 265 -20.38 30.96 13.82
N GLY A 266 -21.35 31.44 13.03
CA GLY A 266 -22.41 30.58 12.48
C GLY A 266 -21.92 29.57 11.44
N ILE A 267 -20.91 29.95 10.64
CA ILE A 267 -20.32 29.05 9.63
C ILE A 267 -19.35 28.08 10.30
N VAL A 268 -18.56 28.56 11.26
CA VAL A 268 -17.70 27.72 12.11
C VAL A 268 -18.51 26.60 12.77
N ALA A 269 -19.68 26.94 13.34
CA ALA A 269 -20.58 25.96 13.94
C ALA A 269 -21.13 24.95 12.92
N GLY A 270 -21.41 25.37 11.69
CA GLY A 270 -21.84 24.46 10.62
C GLY A 270 -20.74 23.50 10.18
N ILE A 271 -19.50 23.99 10.01
CA ILE A 271 -18.33 23.14 9.71
C ILE A 271 -18.12 22.11 10.82
N LYS A 272 -18.25 22.55 12.08
CA LYS A 272 -18.17 21.68 13.24
C LYS A 272 -19.22 20.56 13.18
N GLU A 273 -20.47 20.90 12.91
CA GLU A 273 -21.56 19.91 12.77
C GLU A 273 -21.28 18.90 11.63
N ASP A 274 -20.69 19.35 10.52
CA ASP A 274 -20.30 18.46 9.42
C ASP A 274 -19.20 17.48 9.84
N VAL A 275 -18.14 17.95 10.51
CA VAL A 275 -17.06 17.09 11.01
C VAL A 275 -17.57 16.12 12.07
N GLU A 276 -18.43 16.55 13.00
CA GLU A 276 -19.01 15.66 14.03
C GLU A 276 -19.86 14.54 13.43
N LYS A 277 -20.60 14.82 12.34
CA LYS A 277 -21.50 13.84 11.71
C LYS A 277 -20.80 12.91 10.73
N GLN A 278 -19.81 13.43 10.02
CA GLN A 278 -19.21 12.74 8.87
C GLN A 278 -17.75 12.38 9.09
N SER A 279 -17.12 12.88 10.16
CA SER A 279 -15.67 12.83 10.39
C SER A 279 -14.83 13.53 9.31
N TYR A 280 -15.45 14.30 8.41
CA TYR A 280 -14.76 15.13 7.43
C TYR A 280 -15.56 16.38 7.05
N ALA A 281 -14.87 17.37 6.48
CA ALA A 281 -15.49 18.55 5.88
C ALA A 281 -14.71 19.05 4.67
N TYR A 282 -15.45 19.57 3.67
CA TYR A 282 -14.89 20.21 2.48
C TYR A 282 -15.21 21.69 2.46
N ILE A 283 -14.18 22.52 2.52
CA ILE A 283 -14.32 23.97 2.61
C ILE A 283 -13.77 24.60 1.34
N ALA A 284 -14.67 24.88 0.38
CA ALA A 284 -14.34 25.46 -0.91
C ALA A 284 -13.87 26.92 -0.79
N GLN A 285 -12.92 27.35 -1.63
CA GLN A 285 -12.44 28.74 -1.65
C GLN A 285 -12.00 29.24 -0.25
N PHE A 286 -11.30 28.37 0.49
CA PHE A 286 -10.94 28.63 1.87
C PHE A 286 -10.02 29.85 1.99
N LEU A 287 -9.01 29.95 1.14
CA LEU A 287 -8.16 31.13 1.06
C LEU A 287 -8.79 32.22 0.19
N LYS A 288 -8.52 33.48 0.53
CA LYS A 288 -8.84 34.62 -0.32
C LYS A 288 -8.21 34.43 -1.70
N ALA A 289 -8.95 34.79 -2.76
CA ALA A 289 -8.55 34.51 -4.13
C ALA A 289 -7.16 35.06 -4.47
N GLU A 290 -6.85 36.30 -4.06
CA GLU A 290 -5.56 36.94 -4.28
C GLU A 290 -4.39 36.26 -3.54
N VAL A 291 -4.69 35.64 -2.40
CA VAL A 291 -3.70 34.88 -1.61
C VAL A 291 -3.42 33.56 -2.31
N TYR A 292 -4.47 32.83 -2.70
CA TYR A 292 -4.34 31.57 -3.42
C TYR A 292 -3.60 31.74 -4.75
N GLU A 293 -3.96 32.74 -5.57
CA GLU A 293 -3.28 33.03 -6.84
C GLU A 293 -1.79 33.32 -6.65
N LYS A 294 -1.42 33.95 -5.54
CA LYS A 294 -0.02 34.21 -5.23
C LYS A 294 0.71 32.93 -4.82
N LEU A 295 0.08 32.09 -3.98
CA LEU A 295 0.64 30.81 -3.54
C LEU A 295 0.82 29.84 -4.71
N SER A 296 -0.17 29.72 -5.59
CA SER A 296 -0.13 28.88 -6.80
C SER A 296 1.01 29.28 -7.76
N LYS A 297 1.43 30.55 -7.75
CA LYS A 297 2.62 31.01 -8.49
C LYS A 297 3.93 30.74 -7.75
N GLU A 298 3.97 30.96 -6.44
CA GLU A 298 5.19 30.77 -5.65
C GLU A 298 5.54 29.28 -5.43
N ILE A 299 4.56 28.38 -5.46
CA ILE A 299 4.78 26.93 -5.27
C ILE A 299 5.52 26.27 -6.45
N THR A 300 5.49 26.89 -7.63
CA THR A 300 6.20 26.42 -8.83
C THR A 300 7.56 27.08 -9.00
N ASP A 301 8.02 27.84 -8.00
CA ASP A 301 9.29 28.55 -8.04
C ASP A 301 10.48 27.57 -8.00
N ASP A 302 11.41 27.73 -8.95
CA ASP A 302 12.60 26.88 -9.09
C ASP A 302 13.58 27.00 -7.90
N SER A 303 13.42 28.01 -7.03
CA SER A 303 14.22 28.16 -5.82
C SER A 303 13.89 27.14 -4.72
N ILE A 304 12.73 26.49 -4.80
CA ILE A 304 12.32 25.48 -3.83
C ILE A 304 13.15 24.22 -4.01
N THR A 305 13.80 23.79 -2.93
CA THR A 305 14.52 22.52 -2.88
C THR A 305 13.56 21.40 -2.52
N TRP A 306 13.41 20.43 -3.41
CA TRP A 306 12.53 19.28 -3.24
C TRP A 306 13.36 18.04 -2.92
N ASN A 307 12.95 17.31 -1.89
CA ASN A 307 13.65 16.12 -1.43
C ASN A 307 12.73 14.90 -1.56
N LYS A 308 13.25 13.84 -2.19
CA LYS A 308 12.53 12.57 -2.30
C LYS A 308 12.36 11.93 -0.92
N VAL A 309 11.13 11.52 -0.60
CA VAL A 309 10.76 10.88 0.66
C VAL A 309 10.45 9.40 0.41
N GLY A 310 10.95 8.55 1.31
CA GLY A 310 10.70 7.12 1.35
C GLY A 310 10.27 6.66 2.76
N PRO A 311 10.45 5.37 3.10
CA PRO A 311 11.07 4.33 2.27
C PRO A 311 10.14 3.90 1.12
N ALA A 312 10.73 3.32 0.07
CA ALA A 312 10.02 3.04 -1.18
C ALA A 312 8.89 2.00 -1.03
N ASN A 313 8.95 1.13 -0.01
CA ASN A 313 7.87 0.19 0.31
C ASN A 313 6.71 0.83 1.08
N LEU A 314 6.71 2.16 1.24
CA LEU A 314 5.66 2.91 1.94
C LEU A 314 5.20 4.13 1.16
N ARG A 315 6.14 4.82 0.51
CA ARG A 315 5.85 6.06 -0.19
C ARG A 315 6.93 6.42 -1.19
N ASN A 316 6.53 7.17 -2.21
CA ASN A 316 7.43 7.73 -3.21
C ASN A 316 6.86 9.08 -3.67
N TYR A 317 7.33 10.17 -3.09
CA TYR A 317 7.01 11.54 -3.52
C TYR A 317 8.10 12.50 -3.06
N GLU A 318 7.96 13.78 -3.36
CA GLU A 318 8.92 14.80 -2.92
C GLU A 318 8.28 15.74 -1.90
N VAL A 319 9.08 16.22 -0.94
CA VAL A 319 8.68 17.24 0.04
C VAL A 319 9.62 18.43 -0.05
N ALA A 320 9.06 19.64 0.04
CA ALA A 320 9.83 20.87 0.03
C ALA A 320 10.65 21.03 1.31
N ASP A 321 11.89 21.50 1.18
CA ASP A 321 12.68 22.01 2.30
C ASP A 321 12.12 23.36 2.76
N GLU A 322 11.60 23.43 3.99
CA GLU A 322 11.04 24.64 4.60
C GLU A 322 11.99 25.85 4.50
N SER A 323 13.30 25.62 4.58
CA SER A 323 14.29 26.69 4.54
C SER A 323 14.31 27.41 3.19
N SER A 324 14.01 26.68 2.11
CA SER A 324 14.01 27.15 0.72
C SER A 324 12.72 27.85 0.28
N LEU A 325 11.63 27.74 1.06
CA LEU A 325 10.33 28.29 0.66
C LEU A 325 10.40 29.83 0.46
N PRO A 326 9.84 30.36 -0.65
CA PRO A 326 9.87 31.79 -0.95
C PRO A 326 8.80 32.60 -0.19
N GLY A 327 9.08 33.89 -0.07
CA GLY A 327 8.08 34.96 0.09
C GLY A 327 6.85 34.68 0.97
N THR A 328 5.70 34.62 0.32
CA THR A 328 4.38 34.40 0.94
C THR A 328 4.15 32.92 1.25
N LEU A 329 4.66 31.99 0.44
CA LEU A 329 4.55 30.55 0.67
C LEU A 329 5.19 30.12 1.99
N LYS A 330 6.35 30.70 2.36
CA LYS A 330 6.97 30.44 3.66
C LYS A 330 6.12 30.92 4.85
N LYS A 331 5.43 32.06 4.69
CA LYS A 331 4.52 32.58 5.72
C LYS A 331 3.24 31.74 5.80
N PHE A 332 2.73 31.30 4.66
CA PHE A 332 1.61 30.38 4.58
C PHE A 332 1.91 29.02 5.23
N TYR A 333 3.10 28.46 4.99
CA TYR A 333 3.54 27.24 5.66
C TYR A 333 3.59 27.40 7.19
N LYS A 334 3.99 28.59 7.68
CA LYS A 334 3.97 28.93 9.11
C LYS A 334 2.57 29.16 9.67
N LEU A 335 1.60 29.58 8.85
CA LEU A 335 0.21 29.77 9.27
C LEU A 335 -0.37 28.49 9.87
N PHE A 336 -0.20 27.35 9.22
CA PHE A 336 -0.71 26.06 9.70
C PHE A 336 -0.07 25.64 11.03
N ARG A 337 1.11 26.17 11.34
CA ARG A 337 1.82 25.91 12.60
C ARG A 337 1.47 26.93 13.70
N SER A 338 0.70 27.98 13.42
CA SER A 338 0.49 29.07 14.36
C SER A 338 -0.64 28.77 15.35
N LEU A 339 -0.51 29.26 16.58
CA LEU A 339 -1.54 29.10 17.61
C LEU A 339 -2.94 29.60 17.17
N PRO A 340 -3.08 30.73 16.44
CA PRO A 340 -4.38 31.12 15.88
C PRO A 340 -5.00 30.07 14.95
N PHE A 341 -4.21 29.37 14.14
CA PHE A 341 -4.73 28.33 13.24
C PHE A 341 -5.14 27.07 14.02
N PHE A 342 -4.35 26.65 15.02
CA PHE A 342 -4.76 25.58 15.94
C PHE A 342 -6.07 25.94 16.67
N GLN A 343 -6.24 27.20 17.08
CA GLN A 343 -7.50 27.68 17.66
C GLN A 343 -8.67 27.60 16.68
N LEU A 344 -8.44 27.91 15.40
CA LEU A 344 -9.46 27.76 14.37
C LEU A 344 -9.85 26.28 14.20
N LEU A 345 -8.88 25.37 14.17
CA LEU A 345 -9.14 23.93 14.08
C LEU A 345 -9.91 23.42 15.31
N LYS A 346 -9.52 23.80 16.54
CA LYS A 346 -10.30 23.50 17.75
C LYS A 346 -11.75 23.98 17.63
N ASN A 347 -11.98 25.14 17.01
CA ASN A 347 -13.36 25.63 16.80
C ASN A 347 -14.11 24.84 15.71
N TYR A 348 -13.42 24.32 14.70
CA TYR A 348 -14.02 23.48 13.66
C TYR A 348 -14.24 22.04 14.09
N THR A 349 -13.56 21.53 15.13
CA THR A 349 -13.57 20.09 15.42
C THR A 349 -13.77 19.73 16.89
N GLU A 350 -13.73 20.71 17.80
CA GLU A 350 -13.71 20.55 19.28
C GLU A 350 -12.57 19.75 19.88
N LEU A 351 -11.71 19.16 19.05
CA LEU A 351 -10.44 18.58 19.48
C LEU A 351 -9.61 19.58 20.29
N ASP A 352 -8.95 19.09 21.33
CA ASP A 352 -8.15 19.87 22.26
C ASP A 352 -6.78 20.28 21.68
N LEU A 353 -6.81 21.01 20.56
CA LEU A 353 -5.62 21.41 19.82
C LEU A 353 -4.89 22.63 20.40
N ILE A 354 -5.14 23.01 21.65
CA ILE A 354 -4.55 24.22 22.27
C ILE A 354 -3.95 23.86 23.62
N PRO A 355 -2.77 24.38 23.97
CA PRO A 355 -2.16 24.19 25.28
C PRO A 355 -2.88 25.05 26.35
N ASP A 356 -4.15 24.76 26.64
CA ASP A 356 -4.97 25.48 27.61
C ASP A 356 -4.86 24.94 29.05
N ASN A 357 -4.25 23.76 29.22
CA ASN A 357 -3.97 23.13 30.51
C ASN A 357 -2.58 22.43 30.50
N GLU A 358 -2.03 22.12 31.69
CA GLU A 358 -0.67 21.57 31.82
C GLU A 358 -0.46 20.19 31.16
N ASN A 359 -1.55 19.46 30.92
CA ASN A 359 -1.52 18.12 30.33
C ASN A 359 -1.71 18.15 28.81
N MET A 360 -2.18 19.27 28.23
CA MET A 360 -2.49 19.38 26.81
C MET A 360 -1.26 19.80 26.00
N LYS A 361 -0.74 18.88 25.18
CA LYS A 361 0.50 19.07 24.41
C LYS A 361 0.23 18.78 22.93
N PRO A 362 -0.59 19.62 22.28
CA PRO A 362 -0.95 19.39 20.89
C PRO A 362 0.29 19.42 20.02
N ARG A 363 0.31 18.54 19.03
CA ARG A 363 1.44 18.35 18.12
C ARG A 363 0.96 18.13 16.70
N MET A 364 1.85 18.36 15.74
CA MET A 364 1.52 18.16 14.33
C MET A 364 2.71 17.81 13.45
N THR A 365 2.44 17.24 12.28
CA THR A 365 3.37 17.11 11.16
C THR A 365 2.87 17.93 9.98
N ILE A 366 3.77 18.43 9.14
CA ILE A 366 3.44 19.24 7.95
C ILE A 366 4.38 18.91 6.82
N GLU A 367 3.81 18.67 5.65
CA GLU A 367 4.54 18.41 4.43
C GLU A 367 3.92 19.21 3.28
N LEU A 368 4.76 20.00 2.59
CA LEU A 368 4.40 20.51 1.28
C LEU A 368 4.94 19.50 0.27
N GLN A 369 4.05 18.69 -0.28
CA GLN A 369 4.37 17.59 -1.17
C GLN A 369 4.26 18.02 -2.64
N ARG A 370 5.19 17.54 -3.47
CA ARG A 370 5.12 17.62 -4.93
C ARG A 370 4.95 16.22 -5.50
N TRP A 371 3.96 16.09 -6.37
CA TRP A 371 3.53 14.84 -6.96
C TRP A 371 3.68 14.90 -8.49
N SER A 372 4.17 13.80 -9.06
CA SER A 372 4.35 13.59 -10.49
C SER A 372 4.15 12.12 -10.81
N LYS A 373 4.25 11.73 -12.10
CA LYS A 373 4.29 10.32 -12.48
C LYS A 373 5.30 9.52 -11.67
N GLY A 374 4.92 8.30 -11.33
CA GLY A 374 5.64 7.40 -10.43
C GLY A 374 5.36 7.62 -8.94
N CYS A 375 4.67 8.69 -8.54
CA CYS A 375 4.40 8.94 -7.12
C CYS A 375 3.30 8.04 -6.55
N TYR A 376 3.41 7.64 -5.29
CA TYR A 376 2.44 6.80 -4.59
C TYR A 376 2.60 6.84 -3.06
N THR A 377 1.61 6.34 -2.34
CA THR A 377 1.75 5.78 -0.99
C THR A 377 1.20 4.37 -0.92
N LEU A 378 1.60 3.59 0.07
CA LEU A 378 1.11 2.23 0.33
C LEU A 378 0.51 2.14 1.74
N ILE A 379 -0.46 1.25 1.87
CA ILE A 379 -0.95 0.77 3.15
C ILE A 379 0.11 -0.18 3.72
N CYS A 380 0.31 -0.13 5.04
CA CYS A 380 1.21 -1.07 5.70
C CYS A 380 0.63 -1.50 7.04
N ASP A 381 0.91 -2.75 7.41
CA ASP A 381 0.45 -3.38 8.65
C ASP A 381 0.81 -2.58 9.91
N ASN A 382 1.87 -1.77 9.83
CA ASN A 382 2.37 -0.93 10.92
C ASN A 382 1.73 0.47 10.97
N TYR A 383 0.64 0.76 10.24
CA TYR A 383 -0.08 2.03 10.39
C TYR A 383 -0.80 2.19 11.74
N CYS A 384 -0.67 1.22 12.63
CA CYS A 384 -0.83 1.45 14.06
C CYS A 384 0.43 2.21 14.56
N ASP A 385 0.36 3.54 14.65
CA ASP A 385 1.39 4.38 15.28
C ASP A 385 1.73 3.85 16.70
N GLU A 386 2.68 2.93 16.83
CA GLU A 386 3.10 2.39 18.14
C GLU A 386 3.77 3.46 19.03
N ASP A 387 4.10 4.63 18.50
CA ASP A 387 4.45 5.79 19.32
C ASP A 387 3.28 6.21 20.23
N MET A 388 2.03 5.89 19.88
CA MET A 388 0.86 6.01 20.76
C MET A 388 0.94 5.05 21.97
N MET A 389 1.54 3.86 21.78
CA MET A 389 1.66 2.81 22.80
C MET A 389 2.82 3.05 23.78
N LYS A 390 3.83 3.85 23.40
CA LYS A 390 5.02 4.13 24.22
C LYS A 390 4.80 5.26 25.23
N ASP A 391 3.99 6.27 24.91
CA ASP A 391 3.71 7.41 25.80
C ASP A 391 3.11 6.97 27.16
N LYS A 392 2.52 5.77 27.28
CA LYS A 392 2.02 5.20 28.56
C LYS A 392 3.04 4.34 29.34
N LYS A 393 4.15 3.89 28.73
CA LYS A 393 5.14 3.05 29.43
C LYS A 393 6.10 3.87 30.30
N GLU A 394 6.32 5.14 29.98
CA GLU A 394 7.19 6.02 30.79
C GLU A 394 6.45 6.66 32.00
N GLU A 395 5.11 6.74 31.98
CA GLU A 395 4.34 7.27 33.12
C GLU A 395 4.04 6.22 34.21
N LYS A 396 4.20 4.92 33.95
CA LYS A 396 3.94 3.84 34.92
C LYS A 396 5.17 3.32 35.66
N SER A 397 6.24 4.12 35.75
CA SER A 397 7.41 3.80 36.58
C SER A 397 7.73 4.90 37.60
N VAL A 398 6.77 5.26 38.44
CA VAL A 398 7.06 5.98 39.70
C VAL A 398 6.21 5.40 40.84
N GLY A 399 6.89 4.67 41.73
CA GLY A 399 6.59 4.55 43.16
C GLY A 399 5.27 3.90 43.61
N ASN A 400 5.31 2.59 43.87
CA ASN A 400 4.47 1.99 44.92
C ASN A 400 5.19 2.16 46.26
N ASP A 401 4.62 2.94 47.17
CA ASP A 401 4.81 2.75 48.61
C ASP A 401 3.50 3.07 49.35
N ASP A 402 3.27 2.30 50.40
CA ASP A 402 2.00 1.95 51.05
C ASP A 402 1.18 3.08 51.69
N GLY A 403 -0.14 2.84 51.86
CA GLY A 403 -0.83 3.26 53.10
C GLY A 403 -2.27 3.80 53.05
N ASN A 404 -3.24 2.89 53.01
CA ASN A 404 -4.45 2.78 53.88
C ASN A 404 -5.38 3.99 54.21
N ASN A 405 -6.69 3.69 54.10
CA ASN A 405 -7.87 4.13 54.87
C ASN A 405 -8.56 5.51 54.65
N GLY A 406 -9.86 5.45 54.28
CA GLY A 406 -10.92 6.10 55.06
C GLY A 406 -11.99 6.93 54.33
N ASN A 407 -13.19 6.34 54.18
CA ASN A 407 -14.55 6.91 54.37
C ASN A 407 -14.97 8.32 53.83
N ARG A 408 -16.10 8.27 53.08
CA ARG A 408 -17.34 9.07 53.15
C ARG A 408 -17.62 10.23 52.17
N GLU A 409 -18.82 10.09 51.59
CA GLU A 409 -19.89 11.08 51.34
C GLU A 409 -19.81 12.00 50.11
N ASP A 410 -20.60 11.61 49.10
CA ASP A 410 -21.62 12.35 48.33
C ASP A 410 -21.50 13.87 48.14
N ASP A 411 -21.46 14.28 46.86
CA ASP A 411 -22.42 15.20 46.20
C ASP A 411 -21.72 16.00 45.09
N GLY A 412 -22.25 15.93 43.86
CA GLY A 412 -22.02 16.94 42.83
C GLY A 412 -21.85 16.43 41.40
N PHE A 413 -22.97 16.10 40.74
CA PHE A 413 -23.08 16.04 39.29
C PHE A 413 -22.59 17.36 38.63
N ASN A 414 -21.76 17.26 37.60
CA ASN A 414 -21.82 18.18 36.46
C ASN A 414 -21.54 17.39 35.17
N ASP A 415 -22.45 17.55 34.23
CA ASP A 415 -22.64 16.75 33.03
C ASP A 415 -21.77 17.26 31.88
N GLY A 416 -21.21 16.34 31.09
CA GLY A 416 -20.25 16.63 30.04
C GLY A 416 -19.79 15.38 29.33
N ASN A 417 -20.72 14.60 28.76
CA ASN A 417 -20.42 13.53 27.80
C ASN A 417 -21.67 13.22 26.98
N VAL A 418 -21.86 13.93 25.86
CA VAL A 418 -23.00 13.70 24.93
C VAL A 418 -22.55 13.27 23.52
N LEU A 419 -21.25 13.33 23.17
CA LEU A 419 -20.79 12.90 21.84
C LEU A 419 -20.53 11.39 21.71
N ARG A 420 -20.63 10.61 22.79
CA ARG A 420 -20.23 9.18 22.78
C ARG A 420 -21.37 8.16 22.60
N SER A 421 -22.64 8.58 22.51
CA SER A 421 -23.76 7.62 22.52
C SER A 421 -24.59 7.50 21.22
N ILE A 422 -24.17 8.09 20.09
CA ILE A 422 -25.04 8.15 18.88
C ILE A 422 -24.69 7.12 17.79
N LEU A 423 -23.59 6.37 17.90
CA LEU A 423 -23.19 5.41 16.85
C LEU A 423 -23.80 3.99 16.95
N LYS A 424 -24.84 3.76 17.76
CA LYS A 424 -25.38 2.39 17.97
C LYS A 424 -26.70 2.02 17.29
N ASP A 425 -27.41 2.92 16.60
CA ASP A 425 -28.71 2.55 16.02
C ASP A 425 -28.94 3.02 14.57
N ILE A 426 -28.40 2.29 13.59
CA ILE A 426 -28.99 2.24 12.24
C ILE A 426 -28.96 0.80 11.71
N LYS A 427 -30.07 0.08 11.83
CA LYS A 427 -30.45 -1.01 10.92
C LYS A 427 -31.62 -0.52 10.06
N PRO A 428 -31.58 -0.61 8.72
CA PRO A 428 -32.73 -0.24 7.92
C PRO A 428 -33.75 -1.39 7.91
N LYS A 429 -34.99 -1.10 8.35
CA LYS A 429 -36.17 -1.91 8.04
C LYS A 429 -36.74 -1.46 6.70
N VAL A 430 -36.89 -2.41 5.79
CA VAL A 430 -37.65 -2.25 4.55
C VAL A 430 -39.13 -2.47 4.86
N ASP A 431 -39.97 -1.48 4.61
CA ASP A 431 -41.42 -1.66 4.50
C ASP A 431 -41.92 -1.11 3.15
N LYS A 432 -42.73 -1.94 2.50
CA LYS A 432 -43.48 -1.66 1.26
C LYS A 432 -44.77 -0.92 1.60
N GLN A 433 -45.17 0.08 0.79
CA GLN A 433 -46.56 0.23 0.29
C GLN A 433 -46.76 1.39 -0.71
N ASP A 434 -47.23 1.00 -1.91
CA ASP A 434 -48.27 1.53 -2.82
C ASP A 434 -48.56 3.03 -3.04
N GLU A 435 -48.35 3.42 -4.31
CA GLU A 435 -49.21 4.06 -5.35
C GLU A 435 -50.03 5.37 -5.16
N SER A 436 -50.10 6.08 -6.31
CA SER A 436 -50.93 7.23 -6.77
C SER A 436 -50.36 8.64 -6.45
N GLU A 437 -50.28 9.64 -7.34
CA GLU A 437 -50.94 9.93 -8.63
C GLU A 437 -50.13 11.01 -9.42
N GLU A 438 -50.50 11.21 -10.68
CA GLU A 438 -49.81 11.84 -11.83
C GLU A 438 -49.49 13.36 -11.80
N ALA A 439 -48.48 13.81 -12.58
CA ALA A 439 -48.65 14.80 -13.68
C ALA A 439 -47.34 15.23 -14.41
N SER A 440 -47.17 14.69 -15.64
CA SER A 440 -46.80 15.34 -16.92
C SER A 440 -45.50 16.15 -17.19
N CYS A 441 -44.85 15.75 -18.31
CA CYS A 441 -44.16 16.53 -19.37
C CYS A 441 -42.74 17.07 -19.07
N SER A 442 -41.68 16.87 -19.87
CA SER A 442 -41.55 16.62 -21.31
C SER A 442 -40.16 16.03 -21.66
N LYS A 443 -40.10 15.34 -22.81
CA LYS A 443 -38.97 14.58 -23.35
C LYS A 443 -37.88 15.46 -23.99
N SER A 444 -36.64 14.97 -23.91
CA SER A 444 -35.75 14.86 -25.08
C SER A 444 -34.73 13.75 -24.85
N GLU A 445 -34.65 12.84 -25.83
CA GLU A 445 -33.81 11.64 -25.89
C GLU A 445 -32.42 12.00 -26.44
N ASP A 446 -31.36 11.36 -25.95
CA ASP A 446 -30.29 10.88 -26.84
C ASP A 446 -29.51 9.71 -26.22
N PHE A 447 -29.15 8.79 -27.11
CA PHE A 447 -28.71 7.41 -26.89
C PHE A 447 -27.23 7.27 -26.48
N PHE A 448 -26.94 6.46 -25.45
CA PHE A 448 -25.79 5.53 -25.44
C PHE A 448 -26.17 4.24 -24.70
N LYS A 449 -26.02 3.10 -25.40
CA LYS A 449 -26.35 1.75 -24.92
C LYS A 449 -25.42 1.36 -23.76
N ARG A 450 -25.98 1.14 -22.56
CA ARG A 450 -25.36 0.41 -21.45
C ARG A 450 -25.80 -1.05 -21.47
N SER A 451 -24.86 -1.97 -21.32
CA SER A 451 -25.10 -3.38 -20.99
C SER A 451 -25.45 -3.52 -19.49
N PRO A 452 -26.26 -4.52 -19.09
CA PRO A 452 -26.89 -4.57 -17.78
C PRO A 452 -25.98 -5.14 -16.67
N PRO A 453 -26.26 -4.82 -15.38
CA PRO A 453 -25.52 -5.33 -14.23
C PRO A 453 -25.95 -6.77 -13.88
N LEU A 454 -24.98 -7.61 -13.53
CA LEU A 454 -25.22 -8.96 -13.00
C LEU A 454 -25.06 -8.95 -11.47
N HIS A 455 -26.05 -9.54 -10.81
CA HIS A 455 -26.13 -9.78 -9.36
C HIS A 455 -25.07 -10.78 -8.88
N PRO A 456 -24.65 -10.71 -7.60
CA PRO A 456 -23.69 -11.62 -7.01
C PRO A 456 -24.40 -12.85 -6.42
N ASP A 457 -23.92 -14.05 -6.74
CA ASP A 457 -24.12 -15.27 -5.96
C ASP A 457 -22.96 -16.22 -6.26
N SER A 458 -22.00 -16.30 -5.34
CA SER A 458 -21.27 -17.54 -4.98
C SER A 458 -20.23 -17.19 -3.91
N GLU A 459 -20.47 -17.71 -2.71
CA GLU A 459 -19.45 -17.91 -1.69
C GLU A 459 -18.46 -18.96 -2.21
N ASP A 460 -17.17 -18.62 -2.28
CA ASP A 460 -16.08 -19.61 -2.29
C ASP A 460 -14.80 -18.97 -1.70
N PRO A 461 -14.14 -19.61 -0.72
CA PRO A 461 -12.93 -19.09 -0.10
C PRO A 461 -11.69 -19.64 -0.83
N ASP A 462 -10.95 -18.79 -1.53
CA ASP A 462 -9.55 -19.06 -1.86
C ASP A 462 -8.84 -17.72 -2.11
N VAL A 463 -8.04 -17.33 -1.11
CA VAL A 463 -7.22 -16.13 -1.11
C VAL A 463 -5.97 -16.42 -1.94
N SER A 464 -5.70 -15.58 -2.94
CA SER A 464 -4.50 -15.65 -3.77
C SER A 464 -3.25 -15.41 -2.91
N ASP A 465 -2.22 -16.25 -3.04
CA ASP A 465 -0.94 -16.18 -2.31
C ASP A 465 -0.21 -14.82 -2.41
N ILE A 466 -0.55 -13.95 -3.38
CA ILE A 466 0.03 -12.59 -3.46
C ILE A 466 -0.68 -11.58 -2.53
N GLY A 467 -1.88 -11.91 -2.07
CA GLY A 467 -2.72 -11.10 -1.17
C GLY A 467 -2.44 -11.31 0.32
N ASP A 468 -1.54 -12.24 0.68
CA ASP A 468 -1.18 -12.50 2.07
C ASP A 468 -0.31 -11.40 2.72
N TYR A 469 0.00 -10.33 2.00
CA TYR A 469 0.67 -9.15 2.59
C TYR A 469 -0.14 -8.48 3.70
N LEU A 470 -1.45 -8.75 3.83
CA LEU A 470 -2.34 -8.11 4.82
C LEU A 470 -2.73 -9.01 6.01
N SER A 471 -2.14 -10.21 6.15
CA SER A 471 -2.58 -11.19 7.17
C SER A 471 -1.44 -11.74 8.04
N GLY A 472 -0.56 -10.86 8.52
CA GLY A 472 0.58 -11.22 9.37
C GLY A 472 0.41 -10.95 10.87
N SER A 473 -0.50 -11.62 11.60
CA SER A 473 -0.24 -12.04 13.00
C SER A 473 -1.36 -12.86 13.68
N SER A 474 -0.91 -13.97 14.29
CA SER A 474 -1.50 -14.72 15.42
C SER A 474 -2.90 -15.32 15.29
N ARG A 475 -2.96 -16.57 14.81
CA ARG A 475 -3.94 -17.56 15.30
C ARG A 475 -3.19 -18.73 15.93
N SER A 476 -3.01 -18.68 17.24
CA SER A 476 -2.71 -19.85 18.06
C SER A 476 -4.02 -20.62 18.29
N SER A 477 -4.14 -21.77 17.65
CA SER A 477 -5.21 -22.73 17.87
C SER A 477 -4.92 -23.56 19.12
N GLU A 478 -5.73 -23.38 20.17
CA GLU A 478 -5.90 -24.37 21.24
C GLU A 478 -7.33 -24.90 21.15
N ASP A 479 -7.47 -26.17 20.77
CA ASP A 479 -8.69 -26.94 20.87
C ASP A 479 -8.97 -27.27 22.35
N GLY A 480 -10.19 -26.98 22.82
CA GLY A 480 -10.67 -27.32 24.15
C GLY A 480 -12.19 -27.22 24.24
N ASP A 481 -12.84 -28.36 24.10
CA ASP A 481 -14.27 -28.63 24.26
C ASP A 481 -14.72 -28.37 25.71
N ASP A 482 -15.71 -27.49 25.95
CA ASP A 482 -16.72 -27.68 27.01
C ASP A 482 -17.86 -26.64 26.96
N ARG A 483 -19.02 -27.11 27.43
CA ARG A 483 -20.36 -26.57 27.23
C ARG A 483 -20.80 -25.52 28.27
N ASP A 484 -21.85 -24.78 27.89
CA ASP A 484 -22.88 -24.14 28.73
C ASP A 484 -22.41 -23.14 29.81
N ASN A 485 -22.68 -21.84 29.61
CA ASN A 485 -23.51 -21.02 30.52
C ASN A 485 -23.44 -19.49 30.25
N VAL A 486 -24.65 -18.91 30.15
CA VAL A 486 -25.11 -17.62 30.73
C VAL A 486 -24.72 -16.31 30.04
N ASP A 487 -25.78 -15.52 29.78
CA ASP A 487 -25.81 -14.11 29.43
C ASP A 487 -24.93 -13.24 30.32
N GLU A 488 -23.88 -12.62 29.76
CA GLU A 488 -23.34 -11.35 30.27
C GLU A 488 -23.12 -10.40 29.08
N MET A 489 -23.77 -9.25 29.20
CA MET A 489 -23.72 -8.13 28.27
C MET A 489 -22.46 -7.36 28.63
N ASP A 490 -21.38 -7.58 27.89
CA ASP A 490 -20.11 -6.89 28.12
C ASP A 490 -20.30 -5.37 27.90
N ASP A 491 -20.25 -4.63 29.00
CA ASP A 491 -20.04 -3.19 29.03
C ASP A 491 -18.72 -2.90 28.30
N TYR A 492 -18.82 -2.32 27.10
CA TYR A 492 -17.67 -1.74 26.42
C TYR A 492 -17.11 -0.61 27.28
N ASP A 493 -15.98 -0.87 27.93
CA ASP A 493 -15.18 0.11 28.63
C ASP A 493 -14.62 1.14 27.62
N ASP A 494 -15.33 2.25 27.49
CA ASP A 494 -15.05 3.41 26.61
C ASP A 494 -13.84 4.25 27.08
N SER A 495 -13.03 3.72 28.01
CA SER A 495 -11.88 4.42 28.60
C SER A 495 -10.54 4.16 27.89
N ASN A 496 -10.51 3.33 26.85
CA ASN A 496 -9.27 2.92 26.16
C ASN A 496 -9.20 3.23 24.65
N ILE A 497 -10.11 4.06 24.11
CA ILE A 497 -9.97 4.54 22.73
C ILE A 497 -8.85 5.59 22.71
N GLU A 498 -7.70 5.23 22.15
CA GLU A 498 -6.59 6.17 21.93
C GLU A 498 -7.03 7.27 20.94
N PRO A 499 -6.68 8.54 21.20
CA PRO A 499 -7.17 9.66 20.42
C PRO A 499 -6.69 9.57 18.97
N GLY A 500 -7.61 9.82 18.03
CA GLY A 500 -7.32 9.87 16.60
C GLY A 500 -6.45 11.07 16.21
N THR A 501 -6.36 11.32 14.92
CA THR A 501 -5.64 12.48 14.39
C THR A 501 -6.48 13.23 13.38
N LEU A 502 -6.24 14.53 13.24
CA LEU A 502 -6.91 15.38 12.26
C LEU A 502 -5.96 15.67 11.10
N ASP A 503 -6.26 15.12 9.94
CA ASP A 503 -5.61 15.48 8.69
C ASP A 503 -6.25 16.75 8.11
N VAL A 504 -5.41 17.71 7.74
CA VAL A 504 -5.79 18.96 7.09
C VAL A 504 -5.05 19.05 5.77
N ILE A 505 -5.80 19.07 4.66
CA ILE A 505 -5.25 18.96 3.31
C ILE A 505 -5.67 20.18 2.48
N MET A 506 -4.72 20.74 1.74
CA MET A 506 -4.98 21.73 0.70
C MET A 506 -4.17 21.42 -0.55
N GLN A 507 -4.83 21.41 -1.71
CA GLN A 507 -4.22 21.03 -2.98
C GLN A 507 -4.01 22.25 -3.90
N PHE A 508 -3.00 22.15 -4.76
CA PHE A 508 -2.61 23.19 -5.71
C PHE A 508 -2.29 22.62 -7.08
N ASN A 509 -2.70 23.36 -8.11
CA ASN A 509 -2.50 23.05 -9.52
C ASN A 509 -3.10 21.69 -9.91
N THR A 510 -4.30 21.39 -9.41
CA THR A 510 -4.98 20.10 -9.67
C THR A 510 -5.78 20.08 -10.97
N MET A 511 -5.89 21.19 -11.70
CA MET A 511 -6.68 21.28 -12.94
C MET A 511 -6.34 20.25 -14.04
N HIS A 512 -5.13 19.68 -14.01
CA HIS A 512 -4.66 18.68 -14.97
C HIS A 512 -4.67 17.25 -14.40
N VAL A 513 -5.08 17.09 -13.14
CA VAL A 513 -5.16 15.82 -12.44
C VAL A 513 -6.52 15.20 -12.74
N SER A 514 -6.56 13.89 -13.03
CA SER A 514 -7.83 13.18 -13.26
C SER A 514 -8.66 13.17 -11.97
N GLU A 515 -9.99 13.24 -12.11
CA GLU A 515 -10.93 13.11 -10.98
C GLU A 515 -10.79 11.77 -10.23
N SER A 516 -10.18 10.76 -10.89
CA SER A 516 -9.90 9.45 -10.30
C SER A 516 -8.67 9.40 -9.38
N GLU A 517 -7.79 10.40 -9.44
CA GLU A 517 -6.56 10.49 -8.62
C GLU A 517 -6.89 11.09 -7.25
N THR A 518 -7.62 10.32 -6.44
CA THR A 518 -8.09 10.75 -5.13
C THR A 518 -7.09 10.47 -4.01
N ILE A 519 -7.22 11.20 -2.91
CA ILE A 519 -6.66 10.81 -1.62
C ILE A 519 -7.75 10.05 -0.87
N ASP A 520 -7.55 8.76 -0.67
CA ASP A 520 -8.53 7.84 -0.09
C ASP A 520 -8.21 7.59 1.39
N TYR A 521 -9.24 7.51 2.23
CA TYR A 521 -9.13 7.03 3.61
C TYR A 521 -9.92 5.74 3.75
N LEU A 522 -9.30 4.70 4.30
CA LEU A 522 -9.89 3.37 4.36
C LEU A 522 -9.42 2.62 5.61
N ASP A 523 -10.28 1.73 6.14
CA ASP A 523 -9.88 0.79 7.19
C ASP A 523 -9.42 -0.53 6.54
N PRO A 524 -8.14 -0.94 6.69
CA PRO A 524 -7.64 -2.19 6.11
C PRO A 524 -8.39 -3.46 6.58
N LYS A 525 -9.09 -3.39 7.73
CA LYS A 525 -9.86 -4.52 8.28
C LYS A 525 -11.26 -4.62 7.70
N GLU A 526 -11.79 -3.55 7.13
CA GLU A 526 -13.11 -3.55 6.53
C GLU A 526 -13.01 -3.97 5.07
N GLN A 527 -13.61 -5.12 4.74
CA GLN A 527 -13.80 -5.55 3.35
C GLN A 527 -14.91 -4.70 2.73
N GLU A 528 -14.57 -3.51 2.24
CA GLU A 528 -15.08 -2.86 1.02
C GLU A 528 -15.10 -1.31 1.11
N SER A 529 -14.40 -0.70 0.14
CA SER A 529 -14.43 0.72 -0.25
C SER A 529 -13.81 1.74 0.72
N ALA A 530 -13.21 2.81 0.16
CA ALA A 530 -12.69 3.88 0.98
C ALA A 530 -13.85 4.58 1.71
N LEU A 531 -13.64 4.89 2.97
CA LEU A 531 -14.57 5.61 3.84
C LEU A 531 -14.75 7.05 3.33
N ILE A 532 -13.65 7.67 2.88
CA ILE A 532 -13.62 9.06 2.41
C ILE A 532 -12.75 9.15 1.17
N HIS A 533 -13.22 9.90 0.17
CA HIS A 533 -12.51 10.20 -1.08
C HIS A 533 -12.29 11.71 -1.20
N ILE A 534 -11.02 12.15 -1.25
CA ILE A 534 -10.65 13.54 -1.54
C ILE A 534 -10.29 13.70 -3.01
N ALA A 535 -11.20 14.33 -3.73
CA ALA A 535 -11.02 14.69 -5.12
C ALA A 535 -10.02 15.85 -5.28
N PRO A 536 -9.20 15.85 -6.35
CA PRO A 536 -8.28 16.94 -6.66
C PRO A 536 -8.99 18.29 -6.83
N GLN A 537 -8.91 19.18 -5.84
CA GLN A 537 -9.58 20.49 -5.89
C GLN A 537 -8.69 21.64 -5.40
N ASP A 538 -8.56 22.64 -6.25
CA ASP A 538 -7.77 23.84 -5.99
C ASP A 538 -8.48 24.79 -5.01
N ASN A 539 -7.76 25.24 -3.98
CA ASN A 539 -8.26 26.13 -2.92
C ASN A 539 -9.39 25.54 -2.06
N TYR A 540 -9.41 24.22 -1.90
CA TYR A 540 -10.27 23.54 -0.93
C TYR A 540 -9.45 23.20 0.31
N LEU A 541 -9.96 23.53 1.49
CA LEU A 541 -9.44 22.99 2.74
C LEU A 541 -10.27 21.76 3.11
N CYS A 542 -9.61 20.61 3.19
CA CYS A 542 -10.24 19.35 3.56
C CYS A 542 -9.82 19.02 4.99
N LEU A 543 -10.80 18.75 5.85
CA LEU A 543 -10.58 18.27 7.21
C LEU A 543 -11.01 16.81 7.25
N VAL A 544 -10.17 15.92 7.77
CA VAL A 544 -10.51 14.50 7.96
C VAL A 544 -10.02 14.06 9.33
N TYR A 545 -10.95 13.74 10.23
CA TYR A 545 -10.62 13.07 11.47
C TYR A 545 -10.50 11.57 11.19
N LYS A 546 -9.33 11.00 11.51
CA LYS A 546 -9.03 9.58 11.29
C LYS A 546 -8.72 8.88 12.59
N GLU A 547 -9.31 7.70 12.75
CA GLU A 547 -9.00 6.78 13.84
C GLU A 547 -7.69 6.02 13.56
N LEU A 548 -7.16 5.32 14.56
CA LEU A 548 -5.92 4.56 14.44
C LEU A 548 -5.96 3.44 13.39
N SER A 549 -7.15 2.87 13.12
CA SER A 549 -7.30 1.85 12.08
C SER A 549 -7.37 2.44 10.67
N THR A 550 -7.63 3.74 10.53
CA THR A 550 -7.86 4.38 9.24
C THR A 550 -6.55 4.80 8.58
N CYS A 551 -6.29 4.27 7.38
CA CYS A 551 -5.11 4.59 6.58
C CYS A 551 -5.42 5.62 5.50
N ARG A 552 -4.47 6.54 5.25
CA ARG A 552 -4.51 7.47 4.13
C ARG A 552 -3.71 6.92 2.94
N LEU A 553 -4.35 6.81 1.79
CA LEU A 553 -3.79 6.24 0.56
C LEU A 553 -3.89 7.25 -0.59
N HIS A 554 -2.77 7.52 -1.25
CA HIS A 554 -2.70 8.17 -2.56
C HIS A 554 -2.26 7.13 -3.58
N LYS A 555 -3.08 6.93 -4.61
CA LYS A 555 -2.82 5.95 -5.66
C LYS A 555 -1.57 6.32 -6.48
N TYR A 556 -1.08 5.32 -7.20
CA TYR A 556 0.05 5.49 -8.09
C TYR A 556 -0.30 6.40 -9.28
N VAL A 557 0.49 7.46 -9.45
CA VAL A 557 0.35 8.37 -10.59
C VAL A 557 1.05 7.78 -11.80
N ASN A 558 0.29 7.36 -12.81
CA ASN A 558 0.81 6.71 -14.02
C ASN A 558 1.48 7.69 -15.02
N HIS A 559 2.10 7.14 -16.06
CA HIS A 559 2.86 7.88 -17.07
C HIS A 559 2.03 8.82 -17.95
N TYR A 560 0.70 8.74 -17.97
CA TYR A 560 -0.14 9.70 -18.69
C TYR A 560 -0.21 11.07 -18.01
N PHE A 561 0.09 11.13 -16.72
CA PHE A 561 0.21 12.40 -16.02
C PHE A 561 1.56 13.05 -16.30
N GLU A 562 1.53 14.29 -16.80
CA GLU A 562 2.72 15.08 -17.08
C GLU A 562 2.72 16.37 -16.25
N GLY A 563 3.87 16.71 -15.68
CA GLY A 563 4.05 17.88 -14.83
C GLY A 563 3.94 17.57 -13.34
N TYR A 564 3.45 18.55 -12.56
CA TYR A 564 3.39 18.50 -11.11
C TYR A 564 2.08 19.04 -10.56
N TYR A 565 1.57 18.40 -9.53
CA TYR A 565 0.58 18.96 -8.61
C TYR A 565 1.12 18.89 -7.17
N TYR A 566 0.48 19.62 -6.26
CA TYR A 566 1.01 19.80 -4.92
C TYR A 566 -0.06 19.61 -3.86
N ASN A 567 0.35 19.07 -2.73
CA ASN A 567 -0.50 18.88 -1.56
C ASN A 567 0.21 19.47 -0.34
N LEU A 568 -0.40 20.44 0.34
CA LEU A 568 -0.04 20.74 1.72
C LEU A 568 -0.84 19.80 2.61
N ILE A 569 -0.15 18.92 3.32
CA ILE A 569 -0.75 17.97 4.24
C ILE A 569 -0.22 18.23 5.63
N CYS A 570 -1.14 18.46 6.56
CA CYS A 570 -0.84 18.57 7.98
C CYS A 570 -1.60 17.48 8.74
N THR A 571 -0.97 16.86 9.73
CA THR A 571 -1.65 15.93 10.65
C THR A 571 -1.52 16.50 12.06
N TYR A 572 -2.64 16.80 12.72
CA TYR A 572 -2.70 17.33 14.08
C TYR A 572 -3.13 16.24 15.05
N ARG A 573 -2.63 16.34 16.29
CA ARG A 573 -2.96 15.46 17.39
C ARG A 573 -3.09 16.29 18.67
N GLU A 574 -4.05 15.87 19.50
CA GLU A 574 -4.25 16.30 20.88
C GLU A 574 -3.01 16.05 21.76
#